data_AF-A0A3E1ET47-F1
#
_entry.id   AF-A0A3E1ET47-F1
#
_cell.length_a   1.000
_cell.length_b   1.000
_cell.length_c   1.000
_cell.angle_alpha   90.00
_cell.angle_beta   90.00
_cell.angle_gamma   90.00
#
_symmetry.space_group_name_H-M   'P 1'
#
loop_
_entity.id
_entity.type
_entity.pdbx_description
1 polymer ?
#
loop_
_entity_poly.entity_id
_entity_poly.type
_entity_poly.pdbx_seq_one_letter_code
_entity_poly.pdbx_strand_id
1 'polypeptide(L)'
;MPILRLLLLLSLVLSFSTTAPAAPESLVSLPSCTLIPTNWGDGDSFRIRTKDGKEHTVRLYGADCLEWHVNDEADARRLREQRQYFGISRTGNSPEASIAAAKNLGKSAADRTNALLAKPFTVHTAFTSALGDGRHPRIYAFITLADGRDLAAILVSDGLARAFGVYRQSHDGKSREEYRESLRDVELLAARNNRGIWALTNWDSLTEERRTQRADDADLNLASSPKSSSKSSAPLAINPNSASRDELLKLPGVGEATANRIIEGRPFQNANDLSRVPGIGPKTLEKLRPHLSFPPSSTPPPKTR
;
A
#
# COMPACT_ATOMS: atom_id res chain seq x y z
N MET A 1 -77.15 -25.19 -9.36
CA MET A 1 -76.27 -24.52 -8.38
C MET A 1 -74.95 -25.27 -8.33
N PRO A 2 -73.84 -24.74 -8.89
CA PRO A 2 -72.52 -25.28 -8.66
C PRO A 2 -71.64 -24.36 -7.79
N ILE A 3 -70.67 -24.99 -7.17
CA ILE A 3 -69.88 -24.59 -6.01
C ILE A 3 -68.65 -23.77 -6.44
N LEU A 4 -68.42 -22.62 -5.81
CA LEU A 4 -67.22 -21.79 -6.01
C LEU A 4 -66.09 -22.30 -5.11
N ARG A 5 -65.03 -22.88 -5.69
CA ARG A 5 -63.80 -23.26 -4.98
C ARG A 5 -62.86 -22.05 -4.92
N LEU A 6 -62.57 -21.56 -3.71
CA LEU A 6 -61.56 -20.54 -3.43
C LEU A 6 -60.19 -21.22 -3.28
N LEU A 7 -59.27 -20.95 -4.20
CA LEU A 7 -57.86 -21.39 -4.15
C LEU A 7 -57.06 -20.41 -3.29
N LEU A 8 -56.53 -20.88 -2.16
CA LEU A 8 -55.62 -20.14 -1.29
C LEU A 8 -54.19 -20.33 -1.82
N LEU A 9 -53.60 -19.29 -2.42
CA LEU A 9 -52.18 -19.28 -2.82
C LEU A 9 -51.33 -18.77 -1.65
N LEU A 10 -50.59 -19.68 -1.02
CA LEU A 10 -49.62 -19.40 0.03
C LEU A 10 -48.30 -18.95 -0.62
N SER A 11 -48.01 -17.65 -0.60
CA SER A 11 -46.75 -17.07 -1.08
C SER A 11 -45.66 -17.23 -0.01
N LEU A 12 -44.74 -18.17 -0.25
CA LEU A 12 -43.52 -18.36 0.55
C LEU A 12 -42.53 -17.23 0.22
N VAL A 13 -42.41 -16.25 1.11
CA VAL A 13 -41.39 -15.19 1.01
C VAL A 13 -40.05 -15.75 1.48
N LEU A 14 -39.17 -16.09 0.53
CA LEU A 14 -37.76 -16.38 0.83
C LEU A 14 -37.06 -15.07 1.20
N SER A 15 -36.85 -14.86 2.50
CA SER A 15 -35.99 -13.81 3.02
C SER A 15 -34.54 -14.12 2.65
N PHE A 16 -34.03 -13.52 1.57
CA PHE A 16 -32.60 -13.46 1.30
C PHE A 16 -31.95 -12.56 2.35
N SER A 17 -31.42 -13.17 3.41
CA SER A 17 -30.51 -12.49 4.34
C SER A 17 -29.22 -12.15 3.59
N THR A 18 -29.16 -10.95 3.03
CA THR A 18 -27.91 -10.37 2.53
C THR A 18 -27.03 -10.09 3.74
N THR A 19 -26.07 -10.98 4.02
CA THR A 19 -24.96 -10.66 4.92
C THR A 19 -24.17 -9.51 4.28
N ALA A 20 -24.37 -8.30 4.78
CA ALA A 20 -23.57 -7.15 4.39
C ALA A 20 -22.07 -7.47 4.61
N PRO A 21 -21.19 -7.08 3.69
CA PRO A 21 -19.76 -7.21 3.92
C PRO A 21 -19.36 -6.45 5.20
N ALA A 22 -18.46 -7.02 6.00
CA ALA A 22 -17.90 -6.35 7.17
C ALA A 22 -17.41 -4.95 6.78
N ALA A 23 -17.85 -3.92 7.52
CA ALA A 23 -17.46 -2.55 7.26
C ALA A 23 -15.92 -2.41 7.31
N PRO A 24 -15.29 -1.61 6.44
CA PRO A 24 -13.87 -1.35 6.51
C PRO A 24 -13.52 -0.82 7.91
N GLU A 25 -12.49 -1.36 8.55
CA GLU A 25 -12.07 -0.96 9.90
C GLU A 25 -11.89 0.56 9.96
N SER A 26 -12.61 1.20 10.86
CA SER A 26 -12.59 2.66 11.03
C SER A 26 -11.25 3.13 11.58
N LEU A 27 -10.84 4.36 11.22
CA LEU A 27 -9.64 4.96 11.78
C LEU A 27 -9.84 5.29 13.26
N VAL A 28 -8.85 4.93 14.07
CA VAL A 28 -8.70 5.36 15.46
C VAL A 28 -7.65 6.45 15.53
N SER A 29 -7.94 7.54 16.24
CA SER A 29 -7.02 8.65 16.48
C SER A 29 -6.31 8.46 17.83
N LEU A 30 -4.97 8.43 17.79
CA LEU A 30 -4.09 8.29 18.94
C LEU A 30 -3.35 9.62 19.14
N PRO A 31 -3.83 10.51 20.01
CA PRO A 31 -3.20 11.81 20.24
C PRO A 31 -1.95 11.69 21.12
N SER A 32 -1.09 12.71 21.07
CA SER A 32 0.12 12.82 21.90
C SER A 32 1.10 11.65 21.74
N CYS A 33 1.20 11.11 20.52
CA CYS A 33 2.24 10.17 20.16
C CYS A 33 3.60 10.87 20.05
N THR A 34 4.67 10.12 20.30
CA THR A 34 6.05 10.60 20.18
C THR A 34 6.84 9.68 19.27
N LEU A 35 7.87 10.22 18.62
CA LEU A 35 8.78 9.45 17.78
C LEU A 35 9.77 8.67 18.66
N ILE A 36 10.03 7.42 18.31
CA ILE A 36 11.13 6.63 18.87
C ILE A 36 12.23 6.60 17.80
N PRO A 37 13.39 7.25 18.03
CA PRO A 37 14.49 7.23 17.08
C PRO A 37 14.98 5.81 16.82
N THR A 38 15.15 5.45 15.56
CA THR A 38 15.71 4.17 15.13
C THR A 38 16.72 4.41 14.01
N ASN A 39 17.70 3.51 13.89
CA ASN A 39 18.72 3.57 12.83
C ASN A 39 18.20 3.09 11.47
N TRP A 40 17.07 2.38 11.46
CA TRP A 40 16.41 1.84 10.28
C TRP A 40 15.20 2.66 9.83
N GLY A 41 14.73 3.61 10.65
CA GLY A 41 13.58 4.44 10.32
C GLY A 41 13.89 5.32 9.12
N ASP A 42 12.96 5.39 8.18
CA ASP A 42 13.06 6.21 6.98
C ASP A 42 11.99 7.32 6.97
N GLY A 43 11.81 7.99 5.83
CA GLY A 43 10.87 9.11 5.72
C GLY A 43 9.40 8.68 5.88
N ASP A 44 9.00 7.51 5.39
CA ASP A 44 7.63 7.03 5.36
C ASP A 44 7.35 5.83 6.27
N SER A 45 8.35 5.32 6.99
CA SER A 45 8.27 4.19 7.91
C SER A 45 9.15 4.41 9.14
N PHE A 46 8.52 4.54 10.32
CA PHE A 46 9.24 4.88 11.55
C PHE A 46 8.51 4.36 12.79
N ARG A 47 9.20 4.37 13.95
CA ARG A 47 8.67 3.84 15.20
C ARG A 47 8.08 4.94 16.07
N ILE A 48 6.93 4.70 16.68
CA ILE A 48 6.23 5.66 17.54
C ILE A 48 5.89 5.04 18.89
N ARG A 49 5.74 5.90 19.90
CA ARG A 49 5.18 5.56 21.21
C ARG A 49 3.87 6.31 21.42
N THR A 50 2.82 5.62 21.82
CA THR A 50 1.52 6.19 22.19
C THR A 50 1.56 6.77 23.60
N LYS A 51 0.54 7.57 23.96
CA LYS A 51 0.39 8.15 25.30
C LYS A 51 0.35 7.09 26.41
N ASP A 52 -0.22 5.91 26.15
CA ASP A 52 -0.27 4.78 27.07
C ASP A 52 0.99 3.90 27.05
N GLY A 53 2.04 4.34 26.36
CA GLY A 53 3.36 3.69 26.35
C GLY A 53 3.51 2.53 25.37
N LYS A 54 2.48 2.21 24.56
CA LYS A 54 2.57 1.19 23.52
C LYS A 54 3.44 1.67 22.37
N GLU A 55 4.16 0.74 21.76
CA GLU A 55 5.06 1.03 20.64
C GLU A 55 4.53 0.40 19.37
N HIS A 56 4.55 1.16 18.28
CA HIS A 56 4.16 0.69 16.96
C HIS A 56 5.18 1.14 15.92
N THR A 57 5.40 0.33 14.89
CA THR A 57 6.01 0.85 13.66
C THR A 57 4.89 1.26 12.71
N VAL A 58 4.96 2.48 12.21
CA VAL A 58 3.98 3.02 11.26
C VAL A 58 4.58 3.09 9.86
N ARG A 59 3.75 2.92 8.84
CA ARG A 59 4.01 3.27 7.44
C ARG A 59 2.98 4.29 6.98
N LEU A 60 3.40 5.34 6.29
CA LEU A 60 2.49 6.38 5.83
C LEU A 60 1.53 5.86 4.76
N TYR A 61 0.28 6.31 4.81
CA TYR A 61 -0.62 6.24 3.66
C TYR A 61 -0.23 7.31 2.62
N GLY A 62 -0.17 6.91 1.35
CA GLY A 62 -0.05 7.82 0.20
C GLY A 62 1.32 8.43 -0.08
N ALA A 63 2.34 8.21 0.75
CA ALA A 63 3.70 8.67 0.50
C ALA A 63 4.70 7.50 0.50
N ASP A 64 5.67 7.54 -0.42
CA ASP A 64 6.76 6.58 -0.54
C ASP A 64 8.08 7.32 -0.77
N CYS A 65 9.04 7.18 0.16
CA CYS A 65 10.35 7.81 0.08
C CYS A 65 11.35 6.92 -0.67
N LEU A 66 12.47 7.51 -1.10
CA LEU A 66 13.56 6.75 -1.71
C LEU A 66 14.16 5.74 -0.73
N GLU A 67 14.31 4.50 -1.19
CA GLU A 67 15.00 3.43 -0.47
C GLU A 67 16.48 3.78 -0.29
N TRP A 68 16.95 3.80 0.95
CA TRP A 68 18.35 4.12 1.25
C TRP A 68 19.08 3.02 2.01
N HIS A 69 18.34 2.09 2.62
CA HIS A 69 18.87 0.87 3.21
C HIS A 69 18.85 -0.25 2.18
N VAL A 70 19.78 -0.20 1.22
CA VAL A 70 19.90 -1.25 0.20
C VAL A 70 20.82 -2.36 0.68
N ASN A 71 20.23 -3.49 1.10
CA ASN A 71 20.96 -4.64 1.63
C ASN A 71 20.85 -5.87 0.74
N ASP A 72 19.80 -5.96 -0.09
CA ASP A 72 19.58 -7.07 -1.00
C ASP A 72 19.12 -6.64 -2.41
N GLU A 73 18.86 -7.63 -3.28
CA GLU A 73 18.41 -7.39 -4.64
C GLU A 73 17.01 -6.78 -4.74
N ALA A 74 16.14 -7.02 -3.75
CA ALA A 74 14.80 -6.44 -3.72
C ALA A 74 14.89 -4.95 -3.41
N ASP A 75 15.70 -4.56 -2.42
CA ASP A 75 15.96 -3.15 -2.13
C ASP A 75 16.61 -2.44 -3.32
N ALA A 76 17.57 -3.10 -3.99
CA ALA A 76 18.25 -2.55 -5.15
C ALA A 76 17.30 -2.33 -6.33
N ARG A 77 16.35 -3.25 -6.53
CA ARG A 77 15.28 -3.13 -7.52
C ARG A 77 14.35 -1.97 -7.19
N ARG A 78 13.89 -1.88 -5.93
CA ARG A 78 13.02 -0.79 -5.47
C ARG A 78 13.67 0.58 -5.66
N LEU A 79 14.94 0.72 -5.29
CA LEU A 79 15.69 1.97 -5.51
C LEU A 79 15.82 2.30 -7.01
N ARG A 80 16.01 1.31 -7.89
CA ARG A 80 16.05 1.52 -9.34
C ARG A 80 14.72 2.06 -9.87
N GLU A 81 13.61 1.43 -9.51
CA GLU A 81 12.26 1.83 -9.93
C GLU A 81 11.94 3.26 -9.49
N GLN A 82 12.27 3.59 -8.23
CA GLN A 82 12.04 4.93 -7.71
C GLN A 82 12.90 5.99 -8.44
N ARG A 83 14.16 5.68 -8.76
CA ARG A 83 15.00 6.59 -9.56
C ARG A 83 14.44 6.84 -10.95
N GLN A 84 13.92 5.80 -11.62
CA GLN A 84 13.27 5.93 -12.91
C GLN A 84 11.97 6.76 -12.82
N TYR A 85 11.21 6.60 -11.73
CA TYR A 85 9.99 7.38 -11.50
C TYR A 85 10.26 8.89 -11.45
N PHE A 86 11.36 9.29 -10.81
CA PHE A 86 11.78 10.69 -10.71
C PHE A 86 12.66 11.17 -11.88
N GLY A 87 13.05 10.30 -12.82
CA GLY A 87 13.93 10.66 -13.93
C GLY A 87 15.36 11.01 -13.49
N ILE A 88 15.86 10.34 -12.45
CA ILE A 88 17.18 10.62 -11.86
C ILE A 88 18.18 9.48 -12.08
N SER A 89 17.88 8.53 -12.97
CA SER A 89 18.73 7.34 -13.19
C SER A 89 20.12 7.69 -13.74
N ARG A 90 20.28 8.88 -14.31
CA ARG A 90 21.53 9.36 -14.93
C ARG A 90 22.14 10.59 -14.24
N THR A 91 21.58 11.01 -13.11
CA THR A 91 22.11 12.15 -12.34
C THR A 91 23.55 11.88 -11.91
N GLY A 92 24.43 12.88 -12.05
CA GLY A 92 25.84 12.76 -11.67
C GLY A 92 26.71 11.96 -12.66
N ASN A 93 26.22 11.74 -13.88
CA ASN A 93 26.96 11.12 -15.01
C ASN A 93 27.45 9.68 -14.80
N SER A 94 26.99 8.99 -13.75
CA SER A 94 27.27 7.56 -13.52
C SER A 94 26.13 6.90 -12.72
N PRO A 95 25.90 5.58 -12.88
CA PRO A 95 24.97 4.83 -12.04
C PRO A 95 25.28 4.96 -10.54
N GLU A 96 26.56 4.95 -10.18
CA GLU A 96 27.03 5.05 -8.79
C GLU A 96 26.68 6.41 -8.18
N ALA A 97 26.91 7.51 -8.91
CA ALA A 97 26.55 8.84 -8.46
C ALA A 97 25.03 9.02 -8.33
N SER A 98 24.25 8.49 -9.28
CA SER A 98 22.79 8.49 -9.23
C SER A 98 22.26 7.72 -8.01
N ILE A 99 22.82 6.54 -7.73
CA ILE A 99 22.48 5.73 -6.54
C ILE A 99 22.83 6.48 -5.26
N ALA A 100 24.04 7.06 -5.17
CA ALA A 100 24.48 7.81 -4.01
C ALA A 100 23.57 9.03 -3.74
N ALA A 101 23.22 9.79 -4.78
CA ALA A 101 22.30 10.91 -4.69
C ALA A 101 20.92 10.47 -4.18
N ALA A 102 20.39 9.37 -4.72
CA ALA A 102 19.11 8.83 -4.30
C ALA A 102 19.10 8.38 -2.83
N LYS A 103 20.16 7.68 -2.38
CA LYS A 103 20.31 7.27 -0.97
C LYS A 103 20.41 8.48 -0.04
N ASN A 104 21.15 9.52 -0.43
CA ASN A 104 21.26 10.76 0.36
C ASN A 104 19.90 11.48 0.49
N LEU A 105 19.08 11.48 -0.57
CA LEU A 105 17.73 12.03 -0.53
C LEU A 105 16.78 11.18 0.32
N GLY A 106 16.89 9.85 0.27
CA GLY A 106 16.17 8.94 1.18
C GLY A 106 16.51 9.20 2.64
N LYS A 107 17.80 9.37 2.97
CA LYS A 107 18.25 9.79 4.30
C LYS A 107 17.70 11.18 4.67
N SER A 108 17.69 12.12 3.73
CA SER A 108 17.14 13.47 3.95
C SER A 108 15.64 13.43 4.28
N ALA A 109 14.89 12.53 3.67
CA ALA A 109 13.49 12.28 4.02
C ALA A 109 13.35 11.77 5.47
N ALA A 110 14.21 10.84 5.90
CA ALA A 110 14.26 10.36 7.28
C ALA A 110 14.58 11.49 8.27
N ASP A 111 15.61 12.29 7.99
CA ASP A 111 16.00 13.44 8.82
C ASP A 111 14.85 14.47 8.90
N ARG A 112 14.15 14.70 7.78
CA ARG A 112 13.00 15.60 7.71
C ARG A 112 11.83 15.10 8.56
N THR A 113 11.50 13.81 8.48
CA THR A 113 10.48 13.18 9.32
C THR A 113 10.82 13.30 10.81
N ASN A 114 12.07 13.01 11.19
CA ASN A 114 12.53 13.18 12.58
C ASN A 114 12.34 14.63 13.07
N ALA A 115 12.69 15.62 12.24
CA ALA A 115 12.53 17.03 12.59
C ALA A 115 11.06 17.47 12.73
N LEU A 116 10.18 17.02 11.81
CA LEU A 116 8.75 17.34 11.84
C LEU A 116 8.03 16.71 13.04
N LEU A 117 8.52 15.56 13.50
CA LEU A 117 7.96 14.78 14.61
C LEU A 117 8.66 15.03 15.96
N ALA A 118 9.46 16.09 16.06
CA ALA A 118 10.14 16.48 17.30
C ALA A 118 9.18 16.91 18.42
N LYS A 119 7.96 17.31 18.07
CA LYS A 119 6.86 17.61 19.01
C LYS A 119 5.82 16.48 18.96
N PRO A 120 5.04 16.28 20.05
CA PRO A 120 3.97 15.30 20.04
C PRO A 120 2.99 15.51 18.87
N PHE A 121 2.56 14.41 18.26
CA PHE A 121 1.70 14.39 17.08
C PHE A 121 0.53 13.41 17.26
N THR A 122 -0.40 13.40 16.31
CA THR A 122 -1.54 12.45 16.32
C THR A 122 -1.35 11.41 15.23
N VAL A 123 -1.52 10.13 15.59
CA VAL A 123 -1.53 9.01 14.66
C VAL A 123 -2.98 8.62 14.38
N HIS A 124 -3.36 8.50 13.11
CA HIS A 124 -4.67 7.97 12.71
C HIS A 124 -4.47 6.65 11.98
N THR A 125 -4.92 5.55 12.57
CA THR A 125 -4.71 4.20 12.04
C THR A 125 -5.92 3.31 12.27
N ALA A 126 -6.18 2.37 11.36
CA ALA A 126 -7.11 1.27 11.63
C ALA A 126 -6.36 -0.01 12.01
N PHE A 127 -5.08 0.09 12.37
CA PHE A 127 -4.20 -1.05 12.66
C PHE A 127 -4.08 -2.04 11.49
N THR A 128 -4.48 -1.63 10.28
CA THR A 128 -4.28 -2.40 9.06
C THR A 128 -2.79 -2.64 8.87
N SER A 129 -2.43 -3.91 8.84
CA SER A 129 -1.03 -4.31 8.75
C SER A 129 -0.41 -3.81 7.44
N ALA A 130 0.65 -3.00 7.58
CA ALA A 130 1.58 -2.66 6.53
C ALA A 130 2.71 -3.69 6.43
N LEU A 131 2.94 -4.47 7.50
CA LEU A 131 3.96 -5.50 7.74
C LEU A 131 5.40 -5.06 7.39
N GLY A 132 6.34 -5.27 8.30
CA GLY A 132 7.77 -4.99 8.08
C GLY A 132 8.55 -6.24 7.69
N ASP A 133 9.87 -6.17 7.80
CA ASP A 133 10.61 -7.41 8.05
C ASP A 133 9.95 -8.12 9.25
N GLY A 134 10.01 -9.45 9.33
CA GLY A 134 9.30 -10.20 10.38
C GLY A 134 9.64 -9.80 11.83
N ARG A 135 10.61 -8.89 12.03
CA ARG A 135 11.04 -8.34 13.33
C ARG A 135 10.27 -7.09 13.73
N HIS A 136 9.68 -6.36 12.78
CA HIS A 136 9.01 -5.07 13.01
C HIS A 136 7.64 -5.00 12.30
N PRO A 137 6.56 -5.57 12.87
CA PRO A 137 5.24 -5.45 12.28
C PRO A 137 4.84 -3.98 12.14
N ARG A 138 4.57 -3.56 10.90
CA ARG A 138 4.17 -2.20 10.57
C ARG A 138 2.66 -2.11 10.45
N ILE A 139 2.08 -0.99 10.82
CA ILE A 139 0.69 -0.63 10.53
C ILE A 139 0.65 0.61 9.65
N TYR A 140 -0.33 0.72 8.76
CA TYR A 140 -0.51 1.96 8.01
C TYR A 140 -1.12 3.06 8.87
N ALA A 141 -0.69 4.31 8.68
CA ALA A 141 -1.23 5.46 9.40
C ALA A 141 -1.18 6.76 8.61
N PHE A 142 -2.10 7.67 8.92
CA PHE A 142 -1.93 9.11 8.68
C PHE A 142 -1.31 9.74 9.92
N ILE A 143 -0.52 10.79 9.73
CA ILE A 143 0.16 11.49 10.83
C ILE A 143 -0.17 12.98 10.74
N THR A 144 -0.90 13.46 11.74
CA THR A 144 -1.21 14.88 11.91
C THR A 144 -0.18 15.49 12.84
N LEU A 145 0.62 16.42 12.31
CA LEU A 145 1.63 17.14 13.06
C LEU A 145 1.02 18.04 14.15
N ALA A 146 1.87 18.55 15.05
CA ALA A 146 1.46 19.45 16.13
C ALA A 146 0.76 20.74 15.62
N ASP A 147 1.04 21.15 14.39
CA ASP A 147 0.41 22.31 13.74
C ASP A 147 -0.80 21.95 12.84
N GLY A 148 -1.26 20.70 12.91
CA GLY A 148 -2.43 20.21 12.18
C GLY A 148 -2.17 19.79 10.74
N ARG A 149 -0.93 19.90 10.23
CA ARG A 149 -0.60 19.48 8.86
C ARG A 149 -0.39 17.98 8.76
N ASP A 150 -0.65 17.44 7.58
CA ASP A 150 -0.39 16.03 7.23
C ASP A 150 1.09 15.82 6.85
N LEU A 151 1.76 14.89 7.53
CA LEU A 151 3.15 14.54 7.27
C LEU A 151 3.37 14.04 5.84
N ALA A 152 2.48 13.19 5.32
CA ALA A 152 2.63 12.62 3.98
C ALA A 152 2.60 13.74 2.93
N ALA A 153 1.62 14.65 3.02
CA ALA A 153 1.54 15.82 2.17
C ALA A 153 2.79 16.72 2.28
N ILE A 154 3.38 16.90 3.47
CA ILE A 154 4.61 17.69 3.62
C ILE A 154 5.79 17.02 2.94
N LEU A 155 6.01 15.72 3.11
CA LEU A 155 7.12 15.01 2.48
C LEU A 155 7.02 15.03 0.95
N VAL A 156 5.80 14.86 0.42
CA VAL A 156 5.55 14.98 -1.02
C VAL A 156 5.76 16.43 -1.49
N SER A 157 5.29 17.41 -0.73
CA SER A 157 5.49 18.84 -1.03
C SER A 157 6.98 19.20 -1.04
N ASP A 158 7.75 18.77 -0.05
CA ASP A 158 9.19 18.98 0.03
C ASP A 158 9.96 18.23 -1.08
N GLY A 159 9.27 17.41 -1.88
CA GLY A 159 9.86 16.61 -2.96
C GLY A 159 10.73 15.47 -2.44
N LEU A 160 10.48 15.00 -1.21
CA LEU A 160 11.22 13.92 -0.55
C LEU A 160 10.51 12.57 -0.64
N ALA A 161 9.24 12.57 -1.09
CA ALA A 161 8.44 11.38 -1.36
C ALA A 161 7.65 11.55 -2.66
N ARG A 162 7.30 10.43 -3.29
CA ARG A 162 6.30 10.39 -4.36
C ARG A 162 4.90 10.20 -3.80
N ALA A 163 3.86 10.68 -4.49
CA ALA A 163 2.47 10.41 -4.14
C ALA A 163 2.11 8.97 -4.53
N PHE A 164 2.47 8.03 -3.67
CA PHE A 164 2.40 6.61 -3.95
C PHE A 164 2.26 5.77 -2.67
N GLY A 165 1.65 4.59 -2.79
CA GLY A 165 1.43 3.68 -1.68
C GLY A 165 -0.01 3.22 -1.60
N VAL A 166 -0.44 2.89 -0.39
CA VAL A 166 -1.84 2.53 -0.08
C VAL A 166 -2.60 3.80 0.27
N TYR A 167 -3.83 3.91 -0.24
CA TYR A 167 -4.75 5.01 0.02
C TYR A 167 -6.03 4.53 0.70
N ARG A 168 -6.64 5.37 1.52
CA ARG A 168 -7.97 5.13 2.10
C ARG A 168 -8.65 6.46 2.41
N GLN A 169 -9.91 6.40 2.84
CA GLN A 169 -10.58 7.57 3.42
C GLN A 169 -9.76 8.10 4.60
N SER A 170 -9.48 9.40 4.60
CA SER A 170 -8.68 10.08 5.61
C SER A 170 -9.49 10.37 6.88
N HIS A 171 -8.79 10.72 7.96
CA HIS A 171 -9.40 11.03 9.25
C HIS A 171 -10.22 12.34 9.25
N ASP A 172 -9.96 13.24 8.30
CA ASP A 172 -10.69 14.49 8.08
C ASP A 172 -11.87 14.35 7.10
N GLY A 173 -12.16 13.12 6.65
CA GLY A 173 -13.35 12.79 5.87
C GLY A 173 -13.16 12.81 4.35
N LYS A 174 -11.98 13.17 3.83
CA LYS A 174 -11.71 13.08 2.38
C LYS A 174 -11.82 11.63 1.93
N SER A 175 -12.47 11.43 0.77
CA SER A 175 -12.53 10.12 0.15
C SER A 175 -11.12 9.61 -0.17
N ARG A 176 -10.97 8.29 -0.35
CA ARG A 176 -9.72 7.69 -0.79
C ARG A 176 -9.21 8.34 -2.08
N GLU A 177 -10.14 8.56 -3.02
CA GLU A 177 -9.86 9.17 -4.31
C GLU A 177 -9.39 10.61 -4.16
N GLU A 178 -10.11 11.41 -3.37
CA GLU A 178 -9.74 12.81 -3.14
C GLU A 178 -8.38 12.93 -2.47
N TYR A 179 -8.10 12.13 -1.43
CA TYR A 179 -6.78 12.15 -0.80
C TYR A 179 -5.66 11.79 -1.79
N ARG A 180 -5.88 10.76 -2.62
CA ARG A 180 -4.92 10.35 -3.65
C ARG A 180 -4.63 11.46 -4.67
N GLU A 181 -5.67 12.04 -5.24
CA GLU A 181 -5.49 13.09 -6.26
C GLU A 181 -4.90 14.36 -5.63
N SER A 182 -5.27 14.71 -4.39
CA SER A 182 -4.67 15.85 -3.68
C SER A 182 -3.16 15.69 -3.50
N LEU A 183 -2.66 14.49 -3.19
CA LEU A 183 -1.22 14.24 -3.08
C LEU A 183 -0.53 14.31 -4.45
N ARG A 184 -1.18 13.88 -5.53
CA ARG A 184 -0.65 14.02 -6.89
C ARG A 184 -0.53 15.47 -7.32
N ASP A 185 -1.49 16.31 -6.96
CA ASP A 185 -1.41 17.75 -7.21
C ASP A 185 -0.25 18.39 -6.43
N VAL A 186 -0.07 17.99 -5.16
CA VAL A 186 1.07 18.43 -4.34
C VAL A 186 2.40 17.99 -4.96
N GLU A 187 2.48 16.75 -5.46
CA GLU A 187 3.66 16.22 -6.14
C GLU A 187 3.94 16.98 -7.44
N LEU A 188 2.92 17.29 -8.24
CA LEU A 188 3.04 18.10 -9.45
C LEU A 188 3.58 19.50 -9.14
N LEU A 189 3.15 20.11 -8.03
CA LEU A 189 3.70 21.38 -7.56
C LEU A 189 5.15 21.22 -7.09
N ALA A 190 5.52 20.14 -6.41
CA ALA A 190 6.90 19.87 -6.03
C ALA A 190 7.81 19.74 -7.26
N ALA A 191 7.36 18.97 -8.27
CA ALA A 191 7.98 18.85 -9.57
C ALA A 191 8.17 20.20 -10.27
N ARG A 192 7.10 20.98 -10.42
CA ARG A 192 7.13 22.28 -11.10
C ARG A 192 8.11 23.28 -10.45
N ASN A 193 8.32 23.15 -9.16
CA ASN A 193 9.18 24.02 -8.35
C ASN A 193 10.56 23.42 -8.07
N ASN A 194 10.94 22.31 -8.72
CA ASN A 194 12.23 21.63 -8.54
C ASN A 194 12.55 21.36 -7.06
N ARG A 195 11.57 20.89 -6.28
CA ARG A 195 11.76 20.61 -4.84
C ARG A 195 12.32 19.21 -4.63
N GLY A 196 13.27 19.09 -3.69
CA GLY A 196 13.84 17.81 -3.27
C GLY A 196 14.41 17.00 -4.43
N ILE A 197 13.92 15.77 -4.58
CA ILE A 197 14.32 14.83 -5.63
C ILE A 197 14.10 15.42 -7.03
N TRP A 198 13.02 16.20 -7.21
CA TRP A 198 12.68 16.83 -8.49
C TRP A 198 13.72 17.85 -8.98
N ALA A 199 14.56 18.38 -8.10
CA ALA A 199 15.68 19.25 -8.48
C ALA A 199 16.72 18.52 -9.35
N LEU A 200 16.77 17.18 -9.26
CA LEU A 200 17.73 16.34 -9.96
C LEU A 200 17.16 15.71 -11.24
N THR A 201 15.86 15.90 -11.50
CA THR A 201 15.14 15.28 -12.61
C THR A 201 15.71 15.73 -13.94
N ASN A 202 16.07 14.75 -14.78
CA ASN A 202 16.26 14.97 -16.20
C ASN A 202 14.90 14.89 -16.92
N TRP A 203 14.32 16.05 -17.23
CA TRP A 203 13.02 16.16 -17.86
C TRP A 203 12.97 15.59 -19.28
N ASP A 204 14.10 15.58 -20.00
CA ASP A 204 14.19 15.03 -21.37
C ASP A 204 14.12 13.51 -21.37
N SER A 205 14.61 12.84 -20.33
CA SER A 205 14.58 11.37 -20.21
C SER A 205 13.42 10.82 -19.37
N LEU A 206 12.69 11.67 -18.64
CA LEU A 206 11.67 11.24 -17.68
C LEU A 206 10.60 10.32 -18.29
N THR A 207 10.12 10.64 -19.49
CA THR A 207 9.07 9.85 -20.17
C THR A 207 9.56 8.45 -20.52
N GLU A 208 10.81 8.36 -21.01
CA GLU A 208 11.46 7.11 -21.35
C GLU A 208 11.79 6.29 -20.10
N GLU A 209 12.33 6.90 -19.05
CA GLU A 209 12.62 6.21 -17.78
C GLU A 209 11.35 5.62 -17.16
N ARG A 210 10.24 6.37 -17.15
CA ARG A 210 8.93 5.87 -16.71
C ARG A 210 8.34 4.82 -17.64
N ARG A 211 8.69 4.80 -18.92
CA ARG A 211 8.32 3.73 -19.84
C ARG A 211 9.11 2.46 -19.54
N THR A 212 10.41 2.57 -19.35
CA THR A 212 11.28 1.45 -18.95
C THR A 212 10.83 0.85 -17.63
N GLN A 213 10.57 1.67 -16.61
CA GLN A 213 10.04 1.21 -15.32
C GLN A 213 8.77 0.37 -15.48
N ARG A 214 7.79 0.86 -16.25
CA ARG A 214 6.56 0.11 -16.51
C ARG A 214 6.78 -1.16 -17.33
N ALA A 215 7.75 -1.17 -18.24
CA ALA A 215 8.11 -2.35 -19.03
C ALA A 215 8.79 -3.41 -18.16
N ASP A 216 9.71 -3.00 -17.27
CA ASP A 216 10.35 -3.86 -16.28
C ASP A 216 9.30 -4.48 -15.35
N ASP A 217 8.38 -3.67 -14.81
CA ASP A 217 7.27 -4.17 -13.99
C ASP A 217 6.42 -5.20 -14.76
N ALA A 218 6.11 -4.93 -16.03
CA ALA A 218 5.35 -5.84 -16.86
C ALA A 218 6.10 -7.15 -17.12
N ASP A 219 7.41 -7.10 -17.37
CA ASP A 219 8.24 -8.28 -17.58
C ASP A 219 8.38 -9.09 -16.29
N LEU A 220 8.59 -8.46 -15.13
CA LEU A 220 8.60 -9.15 -13.84
C LEU A 220 7.27 -9.84 -13.56
N ASN A 221 6.15 -9.20 -13.88
CA ASN A 221 4.83 -9.80 -13.78
C ASN A 221 4.67 -11.03 -14.69
N LEU A 222 5.30 -11.02 -15.87
CA LEU A 222 5.33 -12.16 -16.79
C LEU A 222 6.29 -13.26 -16.34
N ALA A 223 7.49 -12.92 -15.86
CA ALA A 223 8.53 -13.84 -15.42
C ALA A 223 8.16 -14.57 -14.13
N SER A 224 7.48 -13.88 -13.21
CA SER A 224 6.87 -14.48 -12.02
C SER A 224 5.67 -15.39 -12.36
N SER A 225 5.25 -15.48 -13.63
CA SER A 225 4.38 -16.58 -14.08
C SER A 225 5.21 -17.85 -14.21
N PRO A 226 4.81 -19.01 -13.64
CA PRO A 226 5.63 -20.20 -13.73
C PRO A 226 5.68 -20.68 -15.18
N LYS A 227 6.76 -20.37 -15.89
CA LYS A 227 7.23 -21.22 -16.99
C LYS A 227 7.85 -22.44 -16.32
N SER A 228 7.14 -23.56 -16.43
CA SER A 228 7.61 -24.94 -16.18
C SER A 228 9.14 -25.06 -16.03
N SER A 229 9.62 -25.21 -14.79
CA SER A 229 10.72 -26.14 -14.47
C SER A 229 10.84 -26.36 -12.95
N SER A 230 10.42 -27.57 -12.57
CA SER A 230 10.99 -28.45 -11.54
C SER A 230 11.18 -27.99 -10.08
N LYS A 231 10.44 -28.73 -9.24
CA LYS A 231 10.73 -29.23 -7.87
C LYS A 231 10.50 -28.28 -6.68
N SER A 232 9.40 -28.59 -6.01
CA SER A 232 9.17 -28.54 -4.55
C SER A 232 9.41 -27.22 -3.82
N SER A 233 8.36 -26.40 -3.78
CA SER A 233 7.86 -25.90 -2.49
C SER A 233 6.33 -25.87 -2.58
N ALA A 234 5.65 -26.17 -1.48
CA ALA A 234 4.19 -26.11 -1.42
C ALA A 234 3.70 -24.74 -1.95
N PRO A 235 2.52 -24.66 -2.60
CA PRO A 235 1.99 -23.37 -3.03
C PRO A 235 2.00 -22.40 -1.85
N LEU A 236 2.70 -21.27 -2.02
CA LEU A 236 2.67 -20.15 -1.08
C LEU A 236 1.20 -19.79 -0.87
N ALA A 237 0.61 -20.21 0.25
CA ALA A 237 -0.80 -20.03 0.54
C ALA A 237 -1.02 -18.64 1.16
N ILE A 238 -0.95 -17.60 0.34
CA ILE A 238 -0.97 -16.19 0.75
C ILE A 238 -2.42 -15.75 0.97
N ASN A 239 -2.72 -15.22 2.15
CA ASN A 239 -4.05 -14.68 2.45
C ASN A 239 -4.14 -13.21 2.04
N PRO A 240 -4.93 -12.83 1.02
CA PRO A 240 -4.97 -11.46 0.51
C PRO A 240 -5.52 -10.44 1.52
N ASN A 241 -6.23 -10.89 2.57
CA ASN A 241 -6.75 -10.04 3.63
C ASN A 241 -5.71 -9.68 4.70
N SER A 242 -4.66 -10.47 4.85
CA SER A 242 -3.64 -10.28 5.87
C SER A 242 -2.22 -10.13 5.33
N ALA A 243 -1.97 -10.52 4.07
CA ALA A 243 -0.66 -10.50 3.44
C ALA A 243 -0.07 -9.09 3.37
N SER A 244 1.24 -8.99 3.51
CA SER A 244 1.97 -7.74 3.31
C SER A 244 1.96 -7.34 1.84
N ARG A 245 2.31 -6.09 1.57
CA ARG A 245 2.61 -5.66 0.20
C ARG A 245 3.67 -6.55 -0.43
N ASP A 246 4.76 -6.83 0.29
CA ASP A 246 5.90 -7.62 -0.22
C ASP A 246 5.56 -9.11 -0.41
N GLU A 247 4.69 -9.69 0.41
CA GLU A 247 4.14 -11.03 0.16
C GLU A 247 3.21 -11.04 -1.04
N LEU A 248 2.38 -10.00 -1.21
CA LEU A 248 1.56 -9.87 -2.41
C LEU A 248 2.44 -9.72 -3.66
N LEU A 249 3.61 -9.09 -3.57
CA LEU A 249 4.59 -9.03 -4.68
C LEU A 249 5.16 -10.42 -5.06
N LYS A 250 5.10 -11.41 -4.17
CA LYS A 250 5.48 -12.81 -4.48
C LYS A 250 4.42 -13.53 -5.31
N LEU A 251 3.21 -12.99 -5.39
CA LEU A 251 2.15 -13.58 -6.20
C LEU A 251 2.42 -13.37 -7.70
N PRO A 252 2.14 -14.37 -8.54
CA PRO A 252 2.37 -14.27 -9.97
C PRO A 252 1.51 -13.16 -10.59
N GLY A 253 2.16 -12.21 -11.28
CA GLY A 253 1.48 -11.10 -11.95
C GLY A 253 0.98 -9.99 -11.04
N VAL A 254 1.47 -9.92 -9.79
CA VAL A 254 1.15 -8.84 -8.84
C VAL A 254 2.38 -7.95 -8.64
N GLY A 255 2.37 -6.79 -9.29
CA GLY A 255 3.35 -5.72 -9.05
C GLY A 255 2.91 -4.75 -7.96
N GLU A 256 3.77 -3.78 -7.66
CA GLU A 256 3.62 -2.75 -6.63
C GLU A 256 2.24 -2.07 -6.60
N ALA A 257 1.77 -1.61 -7.77
CA ALA A 257 0.49 -0.94 -7.88
C ALA A 257 -0.69 -1.89 -7.64
N THR A 258 -0.59 -3.13 -8.11
CA THR A 258 -1.64 -4.15 -7.90
C THR A 258 -1.68 -4.57 -6.43
N ALA A 259 -0.53 -4.78 -5.80
CA ALA A 259 -0.43 -5.09 -4.37
C ALA A 259 -1.09 -4.00 -3.50
N ASN A 260 -0.82 -2.72 -3.80
CA ASN A 260 -1.49 -1.61 -3.10
C ASN A 260 -3.00 -1.69 -3.26
N ARG A 261 -3.51 -1.85 -4.49
CA ARG A 261 -4.97 -1.96 -4.74
C ARG A 261 -5.61 -3.18 -4.08
N ILE A 262 -4.89 -4.29 -3.94
CA ILE A 262 -5.37 -5.45 -3.15
C ILE A 262 -5.57 -5.02 -1.70
N ILE A 263 -4.58 -4.36 -1.08
CA ILE A 263 -4.69 -3.88 0.31
C ILE A 263 -5.85 -2.89 0.47
N GLU A 264 -6.00 -1.95 -0.46
CA GLU A 264 -7.10 -0.97 -0.48
C GLU A 264 -8.48 -1.60 -0.68
N GLY A 265 -8.54 -2.77 -1.31
CA GLY A 265 -9.77 -3.47 -1.65
C GLY A 265 -10.24 -4.49 -0.62
N ARG A 266 -9.56 -4.60 0.53
CA ARG A 266 -9.93 -5.51 1.62
C ARG A 266 -11.28 -5.15 2.26
N PRO A 267 -12.05 -6.14 2.79
CA PRO A 267 -11.77 -7.58 2.80
C PRO A 267 -12.35 -8.35 1.59
N PHE A 268 -11.71 -9.44 1.19
CA PHE A 268 -12.10 -10.39 0.15
C PHE A 268 -12.65 -11.68 0.79
N GLN A 269 -13.81 -12.15 0.35
CA GLN A 269 -14.44 -13.37 0.88
C GLN A 269 -13.88 -14.65 0.25
N ASN A 270 -13.45 -14.55 -1.00
CA ASN A 270 -12.97 -15.69 -1.79
C ASN A 270 -12.06 -15.17 -2.92
N ALA A 271 -11.49 -16.06 -3.73
CA ALA A 271 -10.59 -15.63 -4.79
C ALA A 271 -11.28 -14.78 -5.87
N ASN A 272 -12.55 -15.05 -6.21
CA ASN A 272 -13.26 -14.33 -7.28
C ASN A 272 -13.43 -12.85 -6.97
N ASP A 273 -13.55 -12.51 -5.68
CA ASP A 273 -13.62 -11.14 -5.19
C ASP A 273 -12.43 -10.28 -5.64
N LEU A 274 -11.24 -10.86 -5.89
CA LEU A 274 -10.07 -10.14 -6.39
C LEU A 274 -10.26 -9.58 -7.80
N SER A 275 -11.24 -10.05 -8.57
CA SER A 275 -11.57 -9.50 -9.90
C SER A 275 -12.01 -8.03 -9.86
N ARG A 276 -12.42 -7.52 -8.69
CA ARG A 276 -12.76 -6.09 -8.51
C ARG A 276 -11.53 -5.18 -8.43
N VAL A 277 -10.33 -5.75 -8.28
CA VAL A 277 -9.07 -5.00 -8.17
C VAL A 277 -8.57 -4.62 -9.57
N PRO A 278 -8.47 -3.32 -9.91
CA PRO A 278 -7.95 -2.90 -11.20
C PRO A 278 -6.54 -3.45 -11.46
N GLY A 279 -6.37 -4.14 -12.59
CA GLY A 279 -5.14 -4.86 -12.95
C GLY A 279 -5.20 -6.37 -12.76
N ILE A 280 -6.20 -6.90 -12.03
CA ILE A 280 -6.44 -8.34 -11.90
C ILE A 280 -7.51 -8.77 -12.91
N GLY A 281 -7.06 -9.12 -14.12
CA GLY A 281 -7.94 -9.70 -15.15
C GLY A 281 -8.18 -11.20 -14.97
N PRO A 282 -9.05 -11.83 -15.79
CA PRO A 282 -9.38 -13.26 -15.68
C PRO A 282 -8.15 -14.18 -15.70
N LYS A 283 -7.19 -13.89 -16.58
CA LYS A 283 -5.92 -14.65 -16.69
C LYS A 283 -5.06 -14.52 -15.43
N THR A 284 -4.97 -13.32 -14.86
CA THR A 284 -4.23 -13.09 -13.61
C THR A 284 -4.92 -13.81 -12.46
N LEU A 285 -6.24 -13.67 -12.35
CA LEU A 285 -7.03 -14.33 -11.31
C LEU A 285 -6.87 -15.86 -11.34
N GLU A 286 -6.91 -16.47 -12.53
CA GLU A 286 -6.68 -17.90 -12.70
C GLU A 286 -5.31 -18.34 -12.15
N LYS A 287 -4.26 -17.56 -12.45
CA LYS A 287 -2.91 -17.79 -11.92
C LYS A 287 -2.81 -17.57 -10.41
N LEU A 288 -3.60 -16.66 -9.85
CA LEU A 288 -3.57 -16.36 -8.41
C LEU A 288 -4.24 -17.45 -7.57
N ARG A 289 -5.34 -18.05 -8.03
CA ARG A 289 -6.16 -19.02 -7.26
C ARG A 289 -5.34 -20.09 -6.50
N PRO A 290 -4.34 -20.76 -7.10
CA PRO A 290 -3.56 -21.79 -6.40
C PRO A 290 -2.68 -21.27 -5.27
N HIS A 291 -2.39 -19.96 -5.23
CA HIS A 291 -1.51 -19.31 -4.25
C HIS A 291 -2.30 -18.53 -3.19
N LEU A 292 -3.63 -18.59 -3.20
CA LEU A 292 -4.46 -17.84 -2.27
C LEU A 292 -5.01 -18.74 -1.18
N SER A 293 -4.95 -18.26 0.06
CA SER A 293 -5.68 -18.83 1.19
C SER A 293 -6.72 -17.84 1.70
N PHE A 294 -7.84 -18.35 2.18
CA PHE A 294 -8.85 -17.57 2.87
C PHE A 294 -9.09 -18.23 4.23
N PRO A 295 -9.25 -17.47 5.32
CA PRO A 295 -9.54 -18.08 6.61
C PRO A 295 -10.85 -18.88 6.51
N PRO A 296 -10.98 -20.02 7.20
CA PRO A 296 -12.25 -20.75 7.26
C PRO A 296 -13.32 -19.80 7.82
N SER A 297 -14.46 -19.71 7.14
CA SER A 297 -15.57 -18.85 7.57
C SER A 297 -15.91 -19.14 9.03
N SER A 298 -15.78 -18.14 9.90
CA SER A 298 -16.14 -18.22 11.32
C SER A 298 -17.65 -18.17 11.54
N THR A 299 -18.39 -19.03 10.85
CA THR A 299 -19.82 -19.25 11.05
C THR A 299 -19.99 -20.72 11.44
N PRO A 300 -20.26 -21.03 12.72
CA PRO A 300 -20.68 -22.37 13.10
C PRO A 300 -21.96 -22.72 12.34
N PRO A 301 -22.13 -23.95 11.83
CA PRO A 301 -23.37 -24.35 11.20
C PRO A 301 -24.53 -24.14 12.19
N PRO A 302 -25.70 -23.65 11.73
CA PRO A 302 -26.86 -23.53 12.59
C PRO A 302 -27.16 -24.90 13.20
N LYS A 303 -27.24 -24.96 14.54
CA LYS A 303 -27.69 -26.15 15.24
C LYS A 303 -29.12 -26.43 14.79
N THR A 304 -29.29 -27.44 13.94
CA THR A 304 -30.59 -28.04 13.67
C THR A 304 -31.14 -28.54 15.00
N ARG A 305 -32.27 -27.99 15.42
CA ARG A 305 -33.06 -28.47 16.56
C ARG A 305 -34.29 -29.18 16.02
#